data_AF-A0A3M1WTH2-F1
#
_entry.id   AF-A0A3M1WTH2-F1
#
_cell.length_a   1.000
_cell.length_b   1.000
_cell.length_c   1.000
_cell.angle_alpha   90.00
_cell.angle_beta   90.00
_cell.angle_gamma   90.00
#
_symmetry.space_group_name_H-M   'P 1'
#
loop_
_entity.id
_entity.type
_entity.pdbx_description
1 polymer ?
#
loop_
_entity_poly.entity_id
_entity_poly.type
_entity_poly.pdbx_seq_one_letter_code
_entity_poly.pdbx_strand_id
1 'polypeptide(L)'
;MKKQAIHRLLRQSLEGPLAPGDHLRLEKALARDPALQALRADLLAQRDTLRAIGTSATFGPFFAAKVMRRLQSVPEAIPEGWEALMFAFRRVSLPALVMVLLAAILVLSSESSFTWDALTGLEAISAADVWSDVTVTL
;
A
#
# COMPACT_ATOMS: atom_id res chain seq x y z
N MET A 1 -16.41 16.68 13.76
CA MET A 1 -15.62 15.63 13.07
C MET A 1 -14.90 14.80 14.12
N LYS A 2 -14.80 13.47 13.93
CA LYS A 2 -14.08 12.61 14.89
C LYS A 2 -12.58 12.96 14.85
N LYS A 3 -11.97 13.25 16.00
CA LYS A 3 -10.55 13.61 16.15
C LYS A 3 -9.62 12.64 15.41
N GLN A 4 -9.97 11.34 15.43
CA GLN A 4 -9.29 10.25 14.72
C GLN A 4 -9.19 10.46 13.20
N ALA A 5 -10.21 11.05 12.55
CA ALA A 5 -10.21 11.27 11.10
C ALA A 5 -9.17 12.33 10.69
N ILE A 6 -8.97 13.36 11.51
CA ILE A 6 -7.98 14.43 11.27
C ILE A 6 -6.56 13.89 11.49
N HIS A 7 -6.35 13.06 12.51
CA HIS A 7 -5.05 12.38 12.72
C HIS A 7 -4.69 11.45 11.55
N ARG A 8 -5.68 10.74 10.98
CA ARG A 8 -5.46 9.92 9.78
C ARG A 8 -5.04 10.76 8.58
N LEU A 9 -5.73 11.88 8.35
CA LEU A 9 -5.38 12.82 7.28
C LEU A 9 -3.98 13.42 7.48
N LEU A 10 -3.61 13.75 8.72
CA LEU A 10 -2.27 14.23 9.04
C LEU A 10 -1.21 13.18 8.70
N ARG A 11 -1.40 11.91 9.12
CA ARG A 11 -0.47 10.83 8.79
C ARG A 11 -0.35 10.63 7.28
N GLN A 12 -1.48 10.58 6.58
CA GLN A 12 -1.51 10.46 5.12
C GLN A 12 -0.75 11.61 4.43
N SER A 13 -0.78 12.82 5.01
CA SER A 13 -0.06 13.98 4.46
C SER A 13 1.45 13.94 4.64
N LEU A 14 1.93 13.10 5.55
CA LEU A 14 3.35 12.85 5.74
C LEU A 14 3.88 11.76 4.79
N GLU A 15 3.00 10.88 4.31
CA GLU A 15 3.33 9.75 3.43
C GLU A 15 3.21 10.10 1.94
N GLY A 16 2.34 11.04 1.55
CA GLY A 16 2.14 11.40 0.14
C GLY A 16 1.16 12.56 -0.10
N PRO A 17 0.90 12.89 -1.39
CA PRO A 17 -0.01 13.97 -1.74
C PRO A 17 -1.47 13.65 -1.37
N LEU A 18 -2.15 14.59 -0.72
CA LEU A 18 -3.58 14.50 -0.41
C LEU A 18 -4.44 15.00 -1.58
N ALA A 19 -5.67 14.46 -1.67
CA ALA A 19 -6.70 15.05 -2.51
C ALA A 19 -6.97 16.52 -2.09
N PRO A 20 -7.23 17.44 -3.04
CA PRO A 20 -7.38 18.87 -2.75
C PRO A 20 -8.41 19.19 -1.67
N GLY A 21 -9.54 18.46 -1.66
CA GLY A 21 -10.59 18.62 -0.65
C GLY A 21 -10.17 18.23 0.77
N ASP A 22 -9.31 17.22 0.90
CA ASP A 22 -8.81 16.76 2.19
C ASP A 22 -7.66 17.63 2.70
N HIS A 23 -6.88 18.21 1.79
CA HIS A 23 -5.87 19.20 2.14
C HIS A 23 -6.48 20.45 2.78
N LEU A 24 -7.56 20.98 2.19
CA LEU A 24 -8.31 22.12 2.76
C LEU A 24 -8.95 21.78 4.11
N ARG A 25 -9.42 20.55 4.29
CA ARG A 25 -9.97 20.08 5.58
C ARG A 25 -8.90 19.99 6.65
N LEU A 26 -7.72 19.46 6.31
CA LEU A 26 -6.59 19.37 7.22
C LEU A 26 -6.07 20.77 7.61
N GLU A 27 -5.96 21.70 6.67
CA GLU A 27 -5.56 23.08 6.96
C GLU A 27 -6.55 23.80 7.88
N LYS A 28 -7.86 23.67 7.62
CA LYS A 28 -8.89 24.23 8.51
C LYS A 28 -8.83 23.63 9.91
N ALA A 29 -8.48 22.35 10.03
CA ALA A 29 -8.30 21.69 11.32
C ALA A 29 -7.03 22.18 12.03
N LEU A 30 -5.92 22.31 11.31
CA LEU A 30 -4.66 22.84 11.84
C LEU A 30 -4.79 24.30 12.28
N ALA A 31 -5.54 25.13 11.55
CA ALA A 31 -5.77 26.53 11.93
C ALA A 31 -6.57 26.69 13.24
N ARG A 32 -7.34 25.66 13.63
CA ARG A 32 -8.22 25.70 14.80
C ARG A 32 -7.61 25.03 16.04
N ASP A 33 -6.65 24.14 15.87
CA ASP A 33 -6.09 23.34 16.96
C ASP A 33 -4.55 23.49 17.03
N PRO A 34 -4.04 24.27 18.00
CA PRO A 34 -2.60 24.49 18.18
C PRO A 34 -1.85 23.22 18.61
N ALA A 35 -2.51 22.27 19.28
CA ALA A 35 -1.88 21.00 19.66
C ALA A 35 -1.60 20.12 18.42
N LEU A 36 -2.48 20.21 17.42
CA LEU A 36 -2.33 19.53 16.13
C LEU A 36 -1.18 20.13 15.29
N GLN A 37 -0.95 21.44 15.41
CA GLN A 37 0.22 22.09 14.82
C GLN A 37 1.53 21.64 15.49
N ALA A 38 1.55 21.57 16.82
CA ALA A 38 2.71 21.09 17.58
C ALA A 38 3.05 19.64 17.21
N LEU A 39 2.04 18.77 17.10
CA LEU A 39 2.21 17.38 16.67
C LEU A 39 2.78 17.30 15.24
N ARG A 40 2.29 18.14 14.31
CA ARG A 40 2.82 18.20 12.95
C ARG A 40 4.30 18.60 12.95
N ALA A 41 4.68 19.60 13.74
CA ALA A 41 6.06 20.06 13.84
C ALA A 41 6.99 18.96 14.39
N ASP A 42 6.56 18.26 15.45
CA ASP A 42 7.31 17.15 16.04
C ASP A 42 7.52 15.99 15.05
N LEU A 43 6.48 15.58 14.33
CA LEU A 43 6.58 14.52 13.31
C LEU A 43 7.51 14.91 12.15
N LEU A 44 7.54 16.19 11.76
CA LEU A 44 8.48 16.67 10.75
C LEU A 44 9.92 16.67 11.27
N ALA A 45 10.14 17.12 12.50
CA ALA A 45 11.45 17.10 13.13
C ALA A 45 12.00 15.66 13.21
N GLN A 46 11.19 14.69 13.66
CA GLN A 46 11.58 13.28 13.71
C GLN A 46 11.94 12.73 12.32
N ARG A 47 11.15 13.06 11.29
CA ARG A 47 11.43 12.64 9.91
C ARG A 47 12.76 13.21 9.43
N ASP A 48 13.04 14.47 9.73
CA ASP A 48 14.28 15.12 9.33
C ASP A 48 15.48 14.55 10.09
N THR A 49 15.33 14.20 11.37
CA THR A 49 16.33 13.42 12.12
C THR A 49 16.58 12.04 11.49
N LEU A 50 15.52 11.30 11.14
CA LEU A 50 15.65 10.00 10.48
C LEU A 50 16.31 10.11 9.10
N ARG A 51 16.03 11.18 8.35
CA ARG A 51 16.72 11.47 7.09
C ARG A 51 18.19 11.80 7.31
N ALA A 52 18.53 12.59 8.32
CA ALA A 52 19.90 12.93 8.67
C ALA A 52 20.71 11.73 9.20
N ILE A 53 20.03 10.74 9.80
CA ILE A 53 20.63 9.46 10.16
C ILE A 53 20.76 8.57 8.90
N GLY A 54 19.79 8.64 7.98
CA GLY A 54 19.75 7.89 6.72
C GLY A 54 20.55 8.48 5.55
N THR A 55 21.21 9.64 5.69
CA THR A 55 21.89 10.36 4.59
C THR A 55 23.10 9.64 3.99
N SER A 56 23.50 8.48 4.51
CA SER A 56 24.50 7.62 3.86
C SER A 56 23.89 6.66 2.82
N ALA A 57 22.57 6.53 2.74
CA ALA A 57 21.92 5.77 1.67
C ALA A 57 21.71 6.65 0.42
N THR A 58 22.76 7.33 -0.02
CA THR A 58 22.80 7.80 -1.41
C THR A 58 22.76 6.53 -2.24
N PHE A 59 21.66 6.30 -2.97
CA PHE A 59 21.66 5.27 -4.00
C PHE A 59 22.88 5.54 -4.89
N GLY A 60 23.88 4.66 -4.84
CA GLY A 60 25.19 4.93 -5.43
C GLY A 60 25.07 5.42 -6.88
N PRO A 61 26.08 6.13 -7.41
CA PRO A 61 26.01 6.77 -8.73
C PRO A 61 25.56 5.81 -9.84
N PHE A 62 25.85 4.52 -9.69
CA PHE A 62 25.40 3.47 -10.59
C PHE A 62 23.88 3.20 -10.57
N PHE A 63 23.25 3.21 -9.39
CA PHE A 63 21.80 3.07 -9.29
C PHE A 63 21.09 4.28 -9.88
N ALA A 64 21.53 5.50 -9.53
CA ALA A 64 20.98 6.73 -10.08
C ALA A 64 21.08 6.76 -11.62
N ALA A 65 22.25 6.42 -12.18
CA ALA A 65 22.44 6.32 -13.62
C ALA A 65 21.58 5.22 -14.26
N LYS A 66 21.44 4.05 -13.62
CA LYS A 66 20.61 2.94 -14.12
C LYS A 66 19.12 3.31 -14.14
N VAL A 67 18.65 4.00 -13.10
CA VAL A 67 17.25 4.48 -13.02
C VAL A 67 17.01 5.60 -14.04
N MET A 68 17.91 6.58 -14.16
CA MET A 68 17.76 7.64 -15.18
C MET A 68 17.80 7.07 -16.59
N ARG A 69 18.69 6.12 -16.87
CA ARG A 69 18.73 5.42 -18.17
C ARG A 69 17.46 4.62 -18.42
N ARG A 70 16.89 3.98 -17.39
CA ARG A 70 15.59 3.28 -17.48
C ARG A 70 14.45 4.26 -17.77
N LEU A 71 14.37 5.39 -17.06
CA LEU A 71 13.34 6.41 -17.28
C LEU A 71 13.42 7.02 -18.67
N GLN A 72 14.62 7.29 -19.17
CA GLN A 72 14.85 7.80 -20.53
C GLN A 72 14.61 6.75 -21.64
N SER A 73 14.62 5.46 -21.29
CA SER A 73 14.37 4.35 -22.22
C SER A 73 12.99 3.73 -22.07
N VAL A 74 12.10 4.29 -21.25
CA VAL A 74 10.67 4.02 -21.32
C VAL A 74 10.14 4.89 -22.46
N PRO A 75 9.89 4.35 -23.66
CA PRO A 75 9.16 5.12 -24.66
C PRO A 75 7.80 5.46 -24.07
N GLU A 76 7.39 6.71 -24.20
CA GLU A 76 6.02 7.20 -23.97
C GLU A 76 5.05 6.65 -25.05
N ALA A 77 5.30 5.43 -25.51
CA ALA A 77 4.49 4.71 -26.46
C ALA A 77 3.73 3.65 -25.66
N ILE A 78 2.45 3.90 -25.46
CA ILE A 78 1.49 2.84 -25.13
C ILE A 78 1.73 1.73 -26.16
N PRO A 79 2.12 0.50 -25.75
CA PRO A 79 2.43 -0.55 -26.70
C PRO A 79 1.24 -0.73 -27.64
N GLU A 80 1.47 -0.73 -28.96
CA GLU A 80 0.42 -1.04 -29.93
C GLU A 80 -0.21 -2.39 -29.54
N GLY A 81 -1.51 -2.39 -29.23
CA GLY A 81 -2.23 -3.54 -28.68
C GLY A 81 -2.64 -3.44 -27.20
N TRP A 82 -2.13 -2.47 -26.43
CA TRP A 82 -2.58 -2.22 -25.05
C TRP A 82 -4.05 -1.78 -25.00
N GLU A 83 -4.49 -1.00 -25.98
CA GLU A 83 -5.91 -0.63 -26.11
C GLU A 83 -6.79 -1.85 -26.40
N ALA A 84 -6.37 -2.73 -27.31
CA ALA A 84 -7.08 -3.97 -27.63
C ALA A 84 -7.12 -4.92 -26.42
N LEU A 85 -6.02 -5.02 -25.67
CA LEU A 85 -5.94 -5.79 -24.43
C LEU A 85 -6.87 -5.21 -23.37
N MET A 86 -6.87 -3.89 -23.13
CA MET A 86 -7.77 -3.22 -22.20
C MET A 86 -9.24 -3.41 -22.60
N PHE A 87 -9.55 -3.38 -23.90
CA PHE A 87 -10.89 -3.59 -24.42
C PHE A 87 -11.37 -5.03 -24.25
N ALA A 88 -10.50 -6.01 -24.52
CA ALA A 88 -10.75 -7.43 -24.24
C ALA A 88 -10.92 -7.65 -22.72
N PHE A 89 -10.06 -7.07 -21.90
CA PHE A 89 -10.13 -7.17 -20.45
C PHE A 89 -11.44 -6.60 -19.90
N ARG A 90 -11.91 -5.46 -20.44
CA ARG A 90 -13.20 -4.87 -20.05
C ARG A 90 -14.40 -5.72 -20.45
N ARG A 91 -14.35 -6.43 -21.58
CA ARG A 91 -15.42 -7.33 -22.03
C ARG A 91 -15.45 -8.64 -21.24
N VAL A 92 -14.29 -9.14 -20.80
CA VAL A 92 -14.16 -10.38 -20.03
C VAL A 92 -14.30 -10.15 -18.52
N SER A 93 -13.96 -8.97 -18.02
CA SER A 93 -14.03 -8.67 -16.58
C SER A 93 -15.45 -8.64 -16.04
N LEU A 94 -16.43 -8.17 -16.83
CA LEU A 94 -17.83 -8.16 -16.41
C LEU A 94 -18.39 -9.58 -16.16
N PRO A 95 -18.33 -10.53 -17.12
CA PRO A 95 -18.82 -11.89 -16.88
C PRO A 95 -17.98 -12.63 -15.84
N ALA A 96 -16.67 -12.39 -15.78
CA ALA A 96 -15.82 -12.98 -14.75
C ALA A 96 -16.21 -12.49 -13.34
N LEU A 97 -16.48 -11.20 -13.17
CA LEU A 97 -16.94 -10.62 -11.91
C LEU A 97 -18.29 -11.21 -11.49
N VAL A 98 -19.22 -11.37 -12.43
CA VAL A 98 -20.53 -11.99 -12.17
C VAL A 98 -20.36 -13.45 -11.74
N MET A 99 -19.47 -14.20 -12.38
CA MET A 99 -19.14 -15.58 -11.99
C MET A 99 -18.54 -15.65 -10.58
N VAL A 100 -17.60 -14.77 -10.24
CA VAL A 100 -17.00 -14.72 -8.90
C VAL A 100 -18.04 -14.36 -7.84
N LEU A 101 -18.94 -13.41 -8.13
CA LEU A 101 -20.05 -13.07 -7.24
C LEU A 101 -21.02 -14.23 -7.05
N LEU A 102 -21.38 -14.94 -8.12
CA LEU A 102 -22.23 -16.13 -8.05
C LEU A 102 -21.58 -17.24 -7.22
N ALA A 103 -20.29 -17.50 -7.44
CA ALA A 103 -19.54 -18.47 -6.65
C ALA A 103 -19.46 -18.05 -5.17
N ALA A 104 -19.23 -16.76 -4.88
CA ALA A 104 -19.22 -16.24 -3.52
C ALA A 104 -20.59 -16.38 -2.84
N ILE A 105 -21.68 -16.05 -3.54
CA ILE A 105 -23.05 -16.21 -3.03
C ILE A 105 -23.36 -17.68 -2.77
N LEU A 106 -22.96 -18.58 -3.66
CA LEU A 106 -23.14 -20.02 -3.50
C LEU A 106 -22.41 -20.52 -2.24
N VAL A 107 -21.16 -20.08 -2.06
CA VAL A 107 -20.32 -20.39 -0.90
C VAL A 107 -20.90 -19.83 0.40
N LEU A 108 -21.44 -18.61 0.36
CA LEU A 108 -22.08 -17.97 1.52
C LEU A 108 -23.44 -18.61 1.86
N SER A 109 -24.13 -19.18 0.88
CA SER A 109 -25.41 -19.86 1.05
C SER A 109 -25.26 -21.32 1.46
N SER A 110 -24.15 -21.97 1.10
CA SER A 110 -23.76 -23.22 1.75
C SER A 110 -23.31 -22.90 3.17
N GLU A 111 -23.93 -23.54 4.17
CA GLU A 111 -23.55 -23.43 5.60
C GLU A 111 -22.14 -23.95 5.91
N SER A 112 -21.27 -24.08 4.90
CA SER A 112 -19.88 -24.43 5.04
C SER A 112 -19.13 -23.31 5.75
N SER A 113 -18.68 -23.59 6.96
CA SER A 113 -17.69 -22.81 7.70
C SER A 113 -16.50 -22.51 6.79
N PHE A 114 -16.44 -21.28 6.28
CA PHE A 114 -15.34 -20.81 5.47
C PHE A 114 -14.12 -20.65 6.38
N THR A 115 -13.30 -21.69 6.49
CA THR A 115 -12.06 -21.65 7.27
C THR A 115 -11.02 -20.91 6.44
N TRP A 116 -10.38 -19.91 7.06
CA TRP A 116 -9.31 -19.12 6.44
C TRP A 116 -8.16 -19.98 5.88
N ASP A 117 -8.02 -21.21 6.40
CA ASP A 117 -7.05 -22.23 5.97
C ASP A 117 -7.21 -22.63 4.50
N ALA A 118 -8.45 -22.70 3.99
CA ALA A 118 -8.72 -23.08 2.60
C ALA A 118 -8.34 -21.98 1.58
N LEU A 119 -8.37 -20.71 2.02
CA LEU A 119 -8.11 -19.56 1.15
C LEU A 119 -6.61 -19.27 1.01
N THR A 120 -5.85 -19.50 2.06
CA THR A 120 -4.42 -19.19 2.09
C THR A 120 -3.55 -20.36 1.63
N GLY A 121 -4.10 -21.58 1.60
CA GLY A 121 -3.33 -22.80 1.29
C GLY A 121 -2.15 -23.02 2.25
N LEU A 122 -2.11 -22.27 3.35
CA LEU A 122 -1.16 -22.44 4.42
C LEU A 122 -1.77 -23.53 5.29
N GLU A 123 -1.54 -24.80 4.94
CA GLU A 123 -1.56 -25.85 5.95
C GLU A 123 -0.78 -25.30 7.13
N ALA A 124 -1.44 -25.18 8.28
CA ALA A 124 -0.91 -24.54 9.46
C ALA A 124 0.50 -25.08 9.71
N ILE A 125 1.52 -24.31 9.30
CA ILE A 125 2.89 -24.52 9.72
C ILE A 125 2.79 -24.31 11.23
N SER A 126 2.62 -25.42 11.94
CA SER A 126 2.55 -25.43 13.38
C SER A 126 3.79 -24.69 13.84
N ALA A 127 3.62 -23.66 14.65
CA ALA A 127 4.76 -22.93 15.19
C ALA A 127 5.77 -23.90 15.84
N ALA A 128 5.34 -25.11 16.24
CA ALA A 128 6.20 -26.18 16.72
C ALA A 128 7.27 -26.66 15.71
N ASP A 129 6.97 -26.71 14.40
CA ASP A 129 7.92 -27.21 13.38
C ASP A 129 9.04 -26.20 13.09
N VAL A 130 8.78 -24.90 13.26
CA VAL A 130 9.79 -23.83 13.06
C VAL A 130 10.81 -23.81 14.19
N TRP A 131 10.45 -24.24 15.40
CA TRP A 131 11.36 -24.23 16.55
C TRP A 131 12.20 -25.50 16.69
N SER A 132 11.84 -26.62 16.05
CA SER A 132 12.65 -27.84 16.09
C SER A 132 13.89 -27.79 15.20
N ASP A 133 13.96 -26.86 14.25
CA ASP A 133 15.07 -26.78 13.28
C ASP A 133 16.18 -25.77 13.69
N VAL A 134 16.00 -25.04 14.80
CA VAL A 134 16.96 -24.01 15.27
C VAL A 134 17.93 -24.57 16.33
N THR A 135 17.73 -25.79 16.80
CA THR A 135 18.67 -26.45 17.71
C THR A 135 19.31 -27.65 17.04
N VAL A 136 20.38 -27.45 16.27
CA VAL A 136 21.61 -28.28 16.22
C VAL A 136 22.50 -27.71 15.11
N THR A 137 23.61 -27.09 15.48
CA THR A 137 24.98 -27.54 15.12
C THR A 137 26.00 -26.66 15.84
N LEU A 138 26.61 -27.27 16.86
CA LEU A 138 27.97 -27.12 17.42
C LEU A 138 28.72 -25.79 17.23
#